data_AF-U3JBJ6-F1
#
_entry.id   AF-U3JBJ6-F1
#
_cell.length_a   1.000
_cell.length_b   1.000
_cell.length_c   1.000
_cell.angle_alpha   90.00
_cell.angle_beta   90.00
_cell.angle_gamma   90.00
#
_symmetry.space_group_name_H-M   'P 1'
#
loop_
_entity.id
_entity.type
_entity.pdbx_description
1 polymer ?
#
loop_
_entity_poly.entity_id
_entity_poly.type
_entity_poly.pdbx_seq_one_letter_code
_entity_poly.pdbx_strand_id
1 'polypeptide(L)'
;PPPPPPASTVPTAAEAELLLLQKQALAEEEAAKAKRELLTRFLQDKLSHEEQSSRWGLHRVRTLWRSAQRQTKDQELRQDIEILSQTFSRVMDCKDGVIETLVRDLKEAEEQENRALRSHLHLTDQLLHLQRCRLGYLEEGFNAQVDALKAEFEAERRIILEQQDWESCCLRDMALASEQNHARNDHEAMLNFQSARDDIKNQAGGTREHRGGFRQLGARLEGLWDQIQKARRSYAQATERKKVEFEELKKKCEKSSREIDAQTEKLQKLQDMVTSTKGQIAAHLQESEKQRQHLRDDKDLALQKLQKLRAQVSQAGARAHTHLVTLTCQCSATLKALQQLVEKAQRILRLAEMCRRLEKEEEKVLPFYPSSLAEWEQQKVQRVLEEIPNEPLAQAIMDYVGLEKFWQRFNKAKLEEKALEKAREALANRNQDLRRLLQQYLAGAATNQKVLKDPYPIFTVKRKLHPQK
;
A
#
# COMPACT_ATOMS: atom_id res chain seq x y z
N PRO A 1 -117.83 99.56 6.14
CA PRO A 1 -117.70 101.01 5.83
C PRO A 1 -116.39 101.28 5.09
N PRO A 2 -116.41 102.15 4.06
CA PRO A 2 -115.48 102.18 2.93
C PRO A 2 -114.44 103.31 3.05
N PRO A 3 -113.55 103.44 2.06
CA PRO A 3 -113.49 104.70 1.33
C PRO A 3 -113.90 104.49 -0.15
N PRO A 4 -114.42 105.54 -0.80
CA PRO A 4 -115.10 105.46 -2.09
C PRO A 4 -114.13 105.15 -3.24
N PRO A 5 -114.62 104.52 -4.32
CA PRO A 5 -113.82 104.21 -5.50
C PRO A 5 -113.46 105.49 -6.27
N PRO A 6 -112.19 105.71 -6.68
CA PRO A 6 -111.90 106.73 -7.66
C PRO A 6 -112.46 106.30 -9.02
N ALA A 7 -113.17 107.24 -9.63
CA ALA A 7 -113.87 107.13 -10.88
C ALA A 7 -113.04 106.47 -11.98
N SER A 8 -113.66 105.51 -12.65
CA SER A 8 -113.33 105.04 -13.98
C SER A 8 -113.35 106.21 -14.96
N THR A 9 -112.20 106.88 -15.16
CA THR A 9 -111.96 107.62 -16.39
C THR A 9 -111.87 106.57 -17.50
N VAL A 10 -112.94 106.50 -18.27
CA VAL A 10 -113.04 105.70 -19.48
C VAL A 10 -111.78 106.00 -20.30
N PRO A 11 -110.92 105.00 -20.57
CA PRO A 11 -109.77 105.24 -21.42
C PRO A 11 -110.31 105.69 -22.77
N THR A 12 -109.80 106.81 -23.26
CA THR A 12 -109.96 107.14 -24.69
C THR A 12 -109.46 105.94 -25.50
N ALA A 13 -110.08 105.63 -26.64
CA ALA A 13 -109.81 104.40 -27.39
C ALA A 13 -108.30 104.12 -27.61
N ALA A 14 -107.48 105.18 -27.71
CA ALA A 14 -106.03 105.11 -27.84
C ALA A 14 -105.27 104.61 -26.59
N GLU A 15 -105.70 104.94 -25.36
CA GLU A 15 -105.05 104.49 -24.12
C GLU A 15 -105.40 103.03 -23.78
N ALA A 16 -106.60 102.60 -24.16
CA ALA A 16 -107.01 101.19 -24.08
C ALA A 16 -106.19 100.33 -25.06
N GLU A 17 -105.95 100.83 -26.28
CA GLU A 17 -105.09 100.17 -27.28
C GLU A 17 -103.63 100.07 -26.81
N LEU A 18 -103.07 101.12 -26.20
CA LEU A 18 -101.69 101.14 -25.70
C LEU A 18 -101.48 100.19 -24.50
N LEU A 19 -102.45 100.13 -23.58
CA LEU A 19 -102.43 99.15 -22.49
C LEU A 19 -102.63 97.71 -22.98
N LEU A 20 -103.39 97.52 -24.07
CA LEU A 20 -103.57 96.21 -24.69
C LEU A 20 -102.27 95.75 -25.37
N LEU A 21 -101.59 96.64 -26.10
CA LEU A 21 -100.27 96.38 -26.69
C LEU A 21 -99.19 96.14 -25.62
N GLN A 22 -99.23 96.87 -24.49
CA GLN A 22 -98.29 96.66 -23.38
C GLN A 22 -98.55 95.32 -22.66
N LYS A 23 -99.82 94.94 -22.48
CA LYS A 23 -100.19 93.61 -21.98
C LYS A 23 -99.80 92.49 -22.95
N GLN A 24 -99.90 92.74 -24.26
CA GLN A 24 -99.43 91.80 -25.29
C GLN A 24 -97.90 91.65 -25.26
N ALA A 25 -97.14 92.74 -25.18
CA ALA A 25 -95.67 92.70 -25.08
C ALA A 25 -95.18 92.03 -23.78
N LEU A 26 -95.86 92.28 -22.64
CA LEU A 26 -95.57 91.58 -21.39
C LEU A 26 -95.92 90.09 -21.47
N ALA A 27 -97.05 89.73 -22.08
CA ALA A 27 -97.42 88.34 -22.32
C ALA A 27 -96.45 87.63 -23.29
N GLU A 28 -95.92 88.34 -24.30
CA GLU A 28 -94.91 87.83 -25.21
C GLU A 28 -93.54 87.66 -24.52
N GLU A 29 -93.12 88.59 -23.66
CA GLU A 29 -91.92 88.43 -22.84
C GLU A 29 -92.05 87.31 -21.82
N GLU A 30 -93.19 87.18 -21.16
CA GLU A 30 -93.49 86.08 -20.24
C GLU A 30 -93.55 84.74 -20.98
N ALA A 31 -94.13 84.70 -22.18
CA ALA A 31 -94.09 83.52 -23.04
C ALA A 31 -92.65 83.21 -23.52
N ALA A 32 -91.82 84.22 -23.79
CA ALA A 32 -90.42 84.04 -24.13
C ALA A 32 -89.58 83.57 -22.93
N LYS A 33 -89.84 84.09 -21.72
CA LYS A 33 -89.24 83.62 -20.46
C LYS A 33 -89.66 82.18 -20.17
N ALA A 34 -90.94 81.85 -20.29
CA ALA A 34 -91.45 80.49 -20.14
C ALA A 34 -90.83 79.53 -21.16
N LYS A 35 -90.67 79.95 -22.43
CA LYS A 35 -89.95 79.17 -23.45
C LYS A 35 -88.47 78.97 -23.11
N ARG A 36 -87.79 80.02 -22.61
CA ARG A 36 -86.38 79.94 -22.16
C ARG A 36 -86.22 79.02 -20.95
N GLU A 37 -87.11 79.12 -19.97
CA GLU A 37 -87.12 78.25 -18.77
C GLU A 37 -87.43 76.79 -19.11
N LEU A 38 -88.33 76.55 -20.06
CA LEU A 38 -88.60 75.20 -20.56
C LEU A 38 -87.36 74.63 -21.24
N LEU A 39 -86.66 75.43 -22.06
CA LEU A 39 -85.40 75.05 -22.71
C LEU A 39 -84.28 74.78 -21.71
N THR A 40 -84.11 75.61 -20.68
CA THR A 40 -83.08 75.39 -19.66
C THR A 40 -83.36 74.16 -18.81
N ARG A 41 -84.62 73.93 -18.42
CA ARG A 41 -85.03 72.69 -17.73
C ARG A 41 -84.78 71.47 -18.60
N PHE A 42 -85.16 71.54 -19.89
CA PHE A 42 -84.89 70.46 -20.83
C PHE A 42 -83.38 70.18 -20.98
N LEU A 43 -82.54 71.21 -21.05
CA LEU A 43 -81.08 71.06 -21.12
C LEU A 43 -80.50 70.51 -19.81
N GLN A 44 -81.01 70.89 -18.65
CA GLN A 44 -80.60 70.35 -17.35
C GLN A 44 -81.00 68.87 -17.19
N ASP A 45 -82.19 68.49 -17.64
CA ASP A 45 -82.64 67.10 -17.65
C ASP A 45 -81.80 66.25 -18.62
N LYS A 46 -81.47 66.80 -19.80
CA LYS A 46 -80.56 66.14 -20.75
C LYS A 46 -79.15 65.98 -20.20
N LEU A 47 -78.60 67.02 -19.58
CA LEU A 47 -77.28 66.99 -18.97
C LEU A 47 -77.23 65.98 -17.82
N SER A 48 -78.21 66.00 -16.92
CA SER A 48 -78.26 65.05 -15.79
C SER A 48 -78.44 63.60 -16.26
N HIS A 49 -79.22 63.37 -17.32
CA HIS A 49 -79.35 62.05 -17.92
C HIS A 49 -78.06 61.58 -18.60
N GLU A 50 -77.34 62.49 -19.28
CA GLU A 50 -76.01 62.21 -19.86
C GLU A 50 -74.97 61.94 -18.77
N GLU A 51 -74.95 62.70 -17.69
CA GLU A 51 -74.08 62.47 -16.54
C GLU A 51 -74.34 61.12 -15.87
N GLN A 52 -75.60 60.76 -15.66
CA GLN A 52 -75.98 59.46 -15.10
C GLN A 52 -75.58 58.32 -16.05
N SER A 53 -75.83 58.48 -17.35
CA SER A 53 -75.44 57.50 -18.38
C SER A 53 -73.92 57.35 -18.47
N SER A 54 -73.17 58.45 -18.35
CA SER A 54 -71.71 58.47 -18.31
C SER A 54 -71.17 57.80 -17.06
N ARG A 55 -71.71 58.10 -15.87
CA ARG A 55 -71.33 57.45 -14.60
C ARG A 55 -71.60 55.94 -14.66
N TRP A 56 -72.77 55.55 -15.17
CA TRP A 56 -73.13 54.15 -15.32
C TRP A 56 -72.22 53.44 -16.33
N GLY A 57 -71.97 54.09 -17.48
CA GLY A 57 -71.04 53.60 -18.50
C GLY A 57 -69.63 53.40 -17.95
N LEU A 58 -69.12 54.38 -17.19
CA LEU A 58 -67.80 54.32 -16.56
C LEU A 58 -67.72 53.20 -15.51
N HIS A 59 -68.76 53.01 -14.70
CA HIS A 59 -68.83 51.91 -13.74
C HIS A 59 -68.87 50.55 -14.45
N ARG A 60 -69.67 50.43 -15.53
CA ARG A 60 -69.75 49.21 -16.34
C ARG A 60 -68.40 48.87 -16.96
N VAL A 61 -67.76 49.85 -17.59
CA VAL A 61 -66.41 49.72 -18.19
C VAL A 61 -65.39 49.33 -17.12
N ARG A 62 -65.35 50.01 -15.97
CA ARG A 62 -64.45 49.65 -14.85
C ARG A 62 -64.69 48.23 -14.35
N THR A 63 -65.93 47.78 -14.27
CA THR A 63 -66.26 46.42 -13.80
C THR A 63 -65.79 45.37 -14.78
N LEU A 64 -66.02 45.58 -16.08
CA LEU A 64 -65.55 44.70 -17.15
C LEU A 64 -64.02 44.68 -17.21
N TRP A 65 -63.34 45.83 -17.13
CA TRP A 65 -61.88 45.91 -17.09
C TRP A 65 -61.27 45.19 -15.89
N ARG A 66 -61.83 45.36 -14.67
CA ARG A 66 -61.35 44.62 -13.50
C ARG A 66 -61.53 43.12 -13.65
N SER A 67 -62.66 42.68 -14.23
CA SER A 67 -62.89 41.26 -14.50
C SER A 67 -61.86 40.71 -15.48
N ALA A 68 -61.64 41.41 -16.61
CA ALA A 68 -60.65 41.03 -17.61
C ALA A 68 -59.24 40.98 -17.00
N GLN A 69 -58.84 42.01 -16.26
CA GLN A 69 -57.52 42.08 -15.63
C GLN A 69 -57.31 41.02 -14.54
N ARG A 70 -58.37 40.62 -13.81
CA ARG A 70 -58.28 39.50 -12.87
C ARG A 70 -58.13 38.17 -13.59
N GLN A 71 -58.84 37.96 -14.69
CA GLN A 71 -58.70 36.74 -15.48
C GLN A 71 -57.30 36.61 -16.10
N THR A 72 -56.75 37.70 -16.66
CA THR A 72 -55.38 37.67 -17.17
C THR A 72 -54.36 37.43 -16.06
N LYS A 73 -54.52 38.08 -14.89
CA LYS A 73 -53.63 37.84 -13.74
C LYS A 73 -53.74 36.44 -13.16
N ASP A 74 -54.94 35.86 -13.10
CA ASP A 74 -55.12 34.47 -12.65
C ASP A 74 -54.45 33.48 -13.62
N GLN A 75 -54.53 33.73 -14.93
CA GLN A 75 -53.83 32.93 -15.94
C GLN A 75 -52.31 33.04 -15.82
N GLU A 76 -51.77 34.26 -15.67
CA GLU A 76 -50.34 34.49 -15.44
C GLU A 76 -49.85 33.76 -14.18
N LEU A 77 -50.56 33.91 -13.04
CA LEU A 77 -50.18 33.25 -11.79
C LEU A 77 -50.21 31.72 -11.89
N ARG A 78 -51.17 31.15 -12.63
CA ARG A 78 -51.22 29.70 -12.86
C ARG A 78 -50.04 29.22 -13.70
N GLN A 79 -49.66 29.97 -14.72
CA GLN A 79 -48.47 29.69 -15.53
C GLN A 79 -47.21 29.77 -14.68
N ASP A 80 -47.07 30.80 -13.84
CA ASP A 80 -45.92 30.94 -12.94
C ASP A 80 -45.84 29.78 -11.93
N ILE A 81 -46.98 29.36 -11.35
CA ILE A 81 -47.04 28.19 -10.44
C ILE A 81 -46.65 26.90 -11.17
N GLU A 82 -47.08 26.72 -12.42
CA GLU A 82 -46.72 25.55 -13.22
C GLU A 82 -45.24 25.53 -13.59
N ILE A 83 -44.67 26.68 -13.97
CA ILE A 83 -43.23 26.80 -14.23
C ILE A 83 -42.47 26.50 -12.94
N LEU A 84 -42.89 27.07 -11.81
CA LEU A 84 -42.25 26.81 -10.52
C LEU A 84 -42.32 25.33 -10.14
N SER A 85 -43.48 24.68 -10.28
CA SER A 85 -43.62 23.26 -9.95
C SER A 85 -42.70 22.38 -10.81
N GLN A 86 -42.62 22.66 -12.12
CA GLN A 86 -41.69 21.96 -13.02
C GLN A 86 -40.23 22.20 -12.64
N THR A 87 -39.86 23.43 -12.26
CA THR A 87 -38.48 23.70 -11.80
C THR A 87 -38.16 22.97 -10.50
N PHE A 88 -39.10 22.91 -9.55
CA PHE A 88 -38.93 22.16 -8.32
C PHE A 88 -38.79 20.66 -8.58
N SER A 89 -39.62 20.07 -9.45
CA SER A 89 -39.50 18.67 -9.84
C SER A 89 -38.12 18.35 -10.41
N ARG A 90 -37.62 19.17 -11.35
CA ARG A 90 -36.27 19.00 -11.92
C ARG A 90 -35.18 19.09 -10.87
N VAL A 91 -35.29 20.03 -9.93
CA VAL A 91 -34.32 20.16 -8.83
C VAL A 91 -34.37 18.96 -7.89
N MET A 92 -35.56 18.41 -7.62
CA MET A 92 -35.73 17.20 -6.85
C MET A 92 -35.09 16.00 -7.57
N ASP A 93 -35.37 15.79 -8.85
CA ASP A 93 -34.78 14.70 -9.64
C ASP A 93 -33.23 14.79 -9.65
N CYS A 94 -32.68 16.00 -9.79
CA CYS A 94 -31.23 16.22 -9.70
C CYS A 94 -30.68 15.87 -8.31
N LYS A 95 -31.39 16.25 -7.23
CA LYS A 95 -30.97 15.93 -5.85
C LYS A 95 -31.07 14.44 -5.58
N ASP A 96 -32.13 13.79 -6.04
CA ASP A 96 -32.33 12.35 -5.89
C ASP A 96 -31.25 11.59 -6.67
N GLY A 97 -30.90 12.01 -7.89
CA GLY A 97 -29.77 11.46 -8.63
C GLY A 97 -28.43 11.62 -7.89
N VAL A 98 -28.19 12.77 -7.26
CA VAL A 98 -26.98 12.96 -6.43
C VAL A 98 -27.01 12.01 -5.22
N ILE A 99 -28.16 11.88 -4.54
CA ILE A 99 -28.30 10.95 -3.41
C ILE A 99 -28.04 9.51 -3.87
N GLU A 100 -28.58 9.08 -5.01
CA GLU A 100 -28.35 7.74 -5.56
C GLU A 100 -26.87 7.49 -5.86
N THR A 101 -26.18 8.46 -6.47
CA THR A 101 -24.74 8.34 -6.72
C THR A 101 -23.95 8.23 -5.42
N LEU A 102 -24.24 9.07 -4.41
CA LEU A 102 -23.59 9.02 -3.10
C LEU A 102 -23.86 7.69 -2.38
N VAL A 103 -25.08 7.14 -2.47
CA VAL A 103 -25.42 5.84 -1.89
C VAL A 103 -24.64 4.72 -2.58
N ARG A 104 -24.48 4.78 -3.90
CA ARG A 104 -23.65 3.82 -4.64
C ARG A 104 -22.17 3.94 -4.23
N ASP A 105 -21.63 5.15 -4.18
CA ASP A 105 -20.24 5.39 -3.81
C ASP A 105 -19.96 4.92 -2.35
N LEU A 106 -20.93 5.09 -1.44
CA LEU A 106 -20.86 4.52 -0.08
C LEU A 106 -20.82 2.99 -0.08
N LYS A 107 -21.67 2.33 -0.89
CA LYS A 107 -21.65 0.86 -1.03
C LYS A 107 -20.32 0.37 -1.60
N GLU A 108 -19.79 1.06 -2.61
CA GLU A 108 -18.49 0.73 -3.20
C GLU A 108 -17.35 0.87 -2.19
N ALA A 109 -17.36 1.94 -1.37
CA ALA A 109 -16.41 2.14 -0.29
C ALA A 109 -16.50 1.02 0.78
N GLU A 110 -17.71 0.67 1.21
CA GLU A 110 -17.94 -0.41 2.17
C GLU A 110 -17.46 -1.77 1.62
N GLU A 111 -17.69 -2.06 0.34
CA GLU A 111 -17.16 -3.25 -0.30
C GLU A 111 -15.62 -3.25 -0.37
N GLN A 112 -15.00 -2.10 -0.62
CA GLN A 112 -13.54 -1.95 -0.63
C GLN A 112 -12.96 -2.21 0.77
N GLU A 113 -13.54 -1.64 1.82
CA GLU A 113 -13.15 -1.90 3.21
C GLU A 113 -13.30 -3.38 3.57
N ASN A 114 -14.43 -4.00 3.20
CA ASN A 114 -14.65 -5.42 3.41
C ASN A 114 -13.63 -6.31 2.69
N ARG A 115 -13.25 -5.97 1.44
CA ARG A 115 -12.20 -6.68 0.71
C ARG A 115 -10.84 -6.52 1.40
N ALA A 116 -10.49 -5.30 1.82
CA ALA A 116 -9.26 -5.02 2.54
C ALA A 116 -9.20 -5.82 3.86
N LEU A 117 -10.27 -5.81 4.64
CA LEU A 117 -10.38 -6.58 5.89
C LEU A 117 -10.21 -8.08 5.64
N ARG A 118 -10.91 -8.65 4.64
CA ARG A 118 -10.76 -10.07 4.29
C ARG A 118 -9.32 -10.42 3.90
N SER A 119 -8.66 -9.54 3.13
CA SER A 119 -7.26 -9.76 2.74
C SER A 119 -6.31 -9.71 3.94
N HIS A 120 -6.53 -8.77 4.87
CA HIS A 120 -5.75 -8.67 6.10
C HIS A 120 -5.94 -9.90 6.98
N LEU A 121 -7.19 -10.33 7.19
CA LEU A 121 -7.51 -11.53 7.96
C LEU A 121 -6.83 -12.77 7.36
N HIS A 122 -6.86 -12.92 6.04
CA HIS A 122 -6.19 -14.01 5.36
C HIS A 122 -4.66 -14.00 5.57
N LEU A 123 -4.03 -12.82 5.48
CA LEU A 123 -2.59 -12.68 5.76
C LEU A 123 -2.26 -12.99 7.22
N THR A 124 -3.10 -12.57 8.17
CA THR A 124 -2.91 -12.92 9.58
C THR A 124 -3.06 -14.42 9.83
N ASP A 125 -4.00 -15.09 9.15
CA ASP A 125 -4.16 -16.54 9.26
C ASP A 125 -2.94 -17.28 8.69
N GLN A 126 -2.40 -16.83 7.55
CA GLN A 126 -1.16 -17.38 7.00
C GLN A 126 0.01 -17.21 7.97
N LEU A 127 0.15 -16.05 8.59
CA LEU A 127 1.21 -15.79 9.58
C LEU A 127 1.03 -16.67 10.82
N LEU A 128 -0.21 -16.82 11.32
CA LEU A 128 -0.51 -17.72 12.43
C LEU A 128 -0.19 -19.17 12.07
N HIS A 129 -0.49 -19.61 10.85
CA HIS A 129 -0.15 -20.95 10.39
C HIS A 129 1.37 -21.18 10.37
N LEU A 130 2.14 -20.22 9.85
CA LEU A 130 3.61 -20.30 9.87
C LEU A 130 4.16 -20.36 11.29
N GLN A 131 3.61 -19.58 12.23
CA GLN A 131 4.04 -19.65 13.64
C GLN A 131 3.66 -20.98 14.30
N ARG A 132 2.48 -21.53 14.00
CA ARG A 132 2.08 -22.87 14.47
C ARG A 132 3.02 -23.96 13.94
N CYS A 133 3.38 -23.92 12.66
CA CYS A 133 4.37 -24.86 12.10
C CYS A 133 5.73 -24.72 12.79
N ARG A 134 6.21 -23.49 13.00
CA ARG A 134 7.47 -23.24 13.71
C ARG A 134 7.44 -23.78 15.14
N LEU A 135 6.34 -23.57 15.87
CA LEU A 135 6.16 -24.13 17.21
C LEU A 135 6.15 -25.66 17.18
N GLY A 136 5.45 -26.26 16.22
CA GLY A 136 5.45 -27.72 16.03
C GLY A 136 6.85 -28.30 15.82
N TYR A 137 7.66 -27.70 14.93
CA TYR A 137 9.04 -28.15 14.73
C TYR A 137 9.92 -28.00 15.98
N LEU A 138 9.72 -26.93 16.76
CA LEU A 138 10.43 -26.75 18.02
C LEU A 138 10.01 -27.81 19.03
N GLU A 139 8.71 -28.05 19.21
CA GLU A 139 8.18 -29.09 20.09
C GLU A 139 8.67 -30.49 19.71
N GLU A 140 8.63 -30.85 18.43
CA GLU A 140 9.18 -32.10 17.91
C GLU A 140 10.67 -32.23 18.20
N GLY A 141 11.44 -31.17 17.97
CA GLY A 141 12.87 -31.13 18.27
C GLY A 141 13.18 -31.27 19.77
N PHE A 142 12.39 -30.61 20.63
CA PHE A 142 12.52 -30.74 22.09
C PHE A 142 12.17 -32.15 22.54
N ASN A 143 11.08 -32.73 22.04
CA ASN A 143 10.69 -34.10 22.40
C ASN A 143 11.73 -35.12 21.93
N ALA A 144 12.27 -34.97 20.73
CA ALA A 144 13.35 -35.84 20.23
C ALA A 144 14.61 -35.77 21.11
N GLN A 145 14.98 -34.58 21.58
CA GLN A 145 16.11 -34.43 22.53
C GLN A 145 15.81 -35.09 23.88
N VAL A 146 14.60 -34.92 24.39
CA VAL A 146 14.18 -35.55 25.65
C VAL A 146 14.21 -37.08 25.52
N ASP A 147 13.73 -37.64 24.42
CA ASP A 147 13.70 -39.08 24.22
C ASP A 147 15.09 -39.66 23.95
N ALA A 148 15.97 -38.94 23.25
CA ALA A 148 17.37 -39.32 23.11
C ALA A 148 18.07 -39.37 24.47
N LEU A 149 17.89 -38.34 25.31
CA LEU A 149 18.45 -38.32 26.67
C LEU A 149 17.90 -39.47 27.52
N LYS A 150 16.59 -39.73 27.49
CA LYS A 150 16.00 -40.88 28.19
C LYS A 150 16.64 -42.20 27.73
N ALA A 151 16.82 -42.39 26.43
CA ALA A 151 17.42 -43.60 25.87
C ALA A 151 18.89 -43.77 26.31
N GLU A 152 19.66 -42.68 26.34
CA GLU A 152 21.02 -42.65 26.87
C GLU A 152 21.04 -43.02 28.36
N PHE A 153 20.21 -42.39 29.19
CA PHE A 153 20.08 -42.73 30.61
C PHE A 153 19.68 -44.19 30.85
N GLU A 154 18.74 -44.73 30.05
CA GLU A 154 18.34 -46.13 30.15
C GLU A 154 19.42 -47.10 29.70
N ALA A 155 20.22 -46.73 28.70
CA ALA A 155 21.38 -47.52 28.26
C ALA A 155 22.46 -47.54 29.35
N GLU A 156 22.82 -46.39 29.91
CA GLU A 156 23.77 -46.28 31.02
C GLU A 156 23.29 -47.08 32.24
N ARG A 157 22.00 -46.93 32.60
CA ARG A 157 21.39 -47.70 33.69
C ARG A 157 21.51 -49.20 33.46
N ARG A 158 21.27 -49.69 32.24
CA ARG A 158 21.42 -51.11 31.91
C ARG A 158 22.87 -51.58 32.06
N ILE A 159 23.83 -50.83 31.55
CA ILE A 159 25.26 -51.15 31.67
C ILE A 159 25.67 -51.24 33.15
N ILE A 160 25.24 -50.29 33.99
CA ILE A 160 25.55 -50.30 35.42
C ILE A 160 24.96 -51.53 36.12
N LEU A 161 23.70 -51.88 35.81
CA LEU A 161 23.05 -53.06 36.39
C LEU A 161 23.73 -54.37 35.94
N GLU A 162 24.06 -54.50 34.66
CA GLU A 162 24.77 -55.66 34.12
C GLU A 162 26.16 -55.82 34.75
N GLN A 163 26.88 -54.71 34.95
CA GLN A 163 28.15 -54.71 35.68
C GLN A 163 27.97 -55.15 37.13
N GLN A 164 26.98 -54.60 37.84
CA GLN A 164 26.69 -54.97 39.22
C GLN A 164 26.31 -56.46 39.35
N ASP A 165 25.52 -57.00 38.42
CA ASP A 165 25.14 -58.41 38.39
C ASP A 165 26.36 -59.31 38.12
N TRP A 166 27.22 -58.92 37.19
CA TRP A 166 28.46 -59.63 36.90
C TRP A 166 29.41 -59.64 38.11
N GLU A 167 29.64 -58.48 38.73
CA GLU A 167 30.45 -58.35 39.95
C GLU A 167 29.87 -59.22 41.07
N SER A 168 28.54 -59.22 41.24
CA SER A 168 27.85 -60.06 42.24
C SER A 168 28.01 -61.56 41.96
N CYS A 169 28.02 -61.98 40.70
CA CYS A 169 28.33 -63.36 40.32
C CYS A 169 29.78 -63.71 40.62
N CYS A 170 30.74 -62.88 40.21
CA CYS A 170 32.16 -63.12 40.48
C CYS A 170 32.47 -63.18 41.99
N LEU A 171 31.88 -62.28 42.79
CA LEU A 171 32.03 -62.30 44.25
C LEU A 171 31.46 -63.60 44.86
N ARG A 172 30.32 -64.09 44.37
CA ARG A 172 29.76 -65.38 44.79
C ARG A 172 30.66 -66.56 44.42
N ASP A 173 31.18 -66.58 43.20
CA ASP A 173 32.09 -67.65 42.74
C ASP A 173 33.40 -67.65 43.53
N MET A 174 33.96 -66.47 43.82
CA MET A 174 35.14 -66.35 44.68
C MET A 174 34.87 -66.80 46.11
N ALA A 175 33.70 -66.48 46.68
CA ALA A 175 33.31 -66.95 48.00
C ALA A 175 33.20 -68.49 48.04
N LEU A 176 32.54 -69.10 47.05
CA LEU A 176 32.44 -70.56 46.92
C LEU A 176 33.80 -71.22 46.73
N ALA A 177 34.67 -70.65 45.89
CA ALA A 177 36.03 -71.16 45.70
C ALA A 177 36.86 -71.05 46.99
N SER A 178 36.71 -69.97 47.75
CA SER A 178 37.35 -69.79 49.05
C SER A 178 36.86 -70.84 50.05
N GLU A 179 35.55 -71.06 50.15
CA GLU A 179 34.95 -72.09 51.02
C GLU A 179 35.43 -73.50 50.65
N GLN A 180 35.49 -73.83 49.36
CA GLN A 180 36.02 -75.11 48.88
C GLN A 180 37.50 -75.28 49.22
N ASN A 181 38.32 -74.23 49.05
CA ASN A 181 39.73 -74.27 49.41
C ASN A 181 39.93 -74.41 50.93
N HIS A 182 39.13 -73.71 51.74
CA HIS A 182 39.12 -73.91 53.19
C HIS A 182 38.78 -75.34 53.56
N ALA A 183 37.72 -75.92 52.97
CA ALA A 183 37.34 -77.31 53.22
C ALA A 183 38.42 -78.32 52.78
N ARG A 184 39.11 -78.07 51.66
CA ARG A 184 40.25 -78.89 51.21
C ARG A 184 41.42 -78.78 52.17
N ASN A 185 41.78 -77.57 52.59
CA ASN A 185 42.87 -77.35 53.54
C ASN A 185 42.57 -78.04 54.89
N ASP A 186 41.34 -77.96 55.37
CA ASP A 186 40.90 -78.65 56.59
C ASP A 186 41.02 -80.18 56.42
N HIS A 187 40.65 -80.72 55.25
CA HIS A 187 40.78 -82.14 54.95
C HIS A 187 42.25 -82.59 54.85
N GLU A 188 43.11 -81.81 54.18
CA GLU A 188 44.55 -82.07 54.09
C GLU A 188 45.21 -82.03 55.46
N ALA A 189 44.86 -81.05 56.31
CA ALA A 189 45.31 -81.00 57.69
C ALA A 189 44.93 -82.29 58.43
N MET A 190 43.67 -82.75 58.31
CA MET A 190 43.21 -84.02 58.90
C MET A 190 43.98 -85.25 58.39
N LEU A 191 44.26 -85.35 57.09
CA LEU A 191 45.05 -86.44 56.50
C LEU A 191 46.51 -86.40 56.98
N ASN A 192 47.12 -85.22 57.03
CA ASN A 192 48.48 -85.03 57.54
C ASN A 192 48.58 -85.45 59.02
N PHE A 193 47.57 -85.13 59.85
CA PHE A 193 47.49 -85.64 61.22
C PHE A 193 47.42 -87.18 61.29
N GLN A 194 46.72 -87.82 60.34
CA GLN A 194 46.64 -89.29 60.26
C GLN A 194 47.95 -89.93 59.78
N SER A 195 48.61 -89.36 58.77
CA SER A 195 49.91 -89.85 58.27
C SER A 195 51.01 -89.74 59.33
N ALA A 196 51.08 -88.60 60.04
CA ALA A 196 52.03 -88.42 61.13
C ALA A 196 51.83 -89.45 62.26
N ARG A 197 50.58 -89.91 62.47
CA ARG A 197 50.27 -91.00 63.41
C ARG A 197 50.79 -92.36 62.93
N ASP A 198 50.73 -92.64 61.62
CA ASP A 198 51.18 -93.92 61.04
C ASP A 198 52.70 -94.00 60.84
N ASP A 199 53.39 -92.90 60.55
CA ASP A 199 54.85 -92.87 60.41
C ASP A 199 55.59 -93.17 61.73
N ILE A 200 55.01 -92.76 62.86
CA ILE A 200 55.48 -93.12 64.20
C ILE A 200 55.38 -94.65 64.43
N LYS A 201 54.48 -95.34 63.72
CA LYS A 201 54.29 -96.79 63.80
C LYS A 201 55.29 -97.57 62.94
N ASN A 202 55.77 -97.00 61.83
CA ASN A 202 56.63 -97.68 60.84
C ASN A 202 58.14 -97.59 61.13
N GLN A 203 58.61 -96.65 61.95
CA GLN A 203 60.04 -96.54 62.31
C GLN A 203 60.56 -97.63 63.28
N ALA A 204 59.71 -98.57 63.74
CA ALA A 204 60.09 -99.59 64.73
C ALA A 204 60.56 -100.95 64.15
N GLY A 205 60.62 -101.14 62.83
CA GLY A 205 60.93 -102.46 62.24
C GLY A 205 61.82 -102.43 60.99
N GLY A 206 63.12 -102.72 61.13
CA GLY A 206 63.91 -103.29 60.03
C GLY A 206 65.33 -102.74 59.86
N THR A 207 66.36 -103.49 60.31
CA THR A 207 67.73 -103.39 59.76
C THR A 207 68.55 -104.67 60.03
N ARG A 208 69.00 -105.38 58.97
CA ARG A 208 70.21 -106.28 58.83
C ARG A 208 70.06 -107.14 57.53
N GLU A 209 71.04 -107.57 56.70
CA GLU A 209 72.42 -108.13 56.81
C GLU A 209 73.20 -108.01 55.45
N HIS A 210 74.50 -107.65 55.38
CA HIS A 210 75.77 -108.44 55.32
C HIS A 210 76.22 -109.17 54.01
N ARG A 211 77.39 -108.69 53.51
CA ARG A 211 78.60 -109.28 52.87
C ARG A 211 78.67 -110.74 52.38
N GLY A 212 79.47 -110.95 51.32
CA GLY A 212 79.97 -112.26 50.86
C GLY A 212 81.51 -112.42 50.82
N GLY A 213 81.95 -113.58 50.30
CA GLY A 213 83.24 -113.78 49.60
C GLY A 213 84.33 -114.59 50.33
N PHE A 214 84.77 -115.70 49.74
CA PHE A 214 85.98 -116.45 50.15
C PHE A 214 86.86 -116.77 48.92
N ARG A 215 88.17 -116.76 49.17
CA ARG A 215 89.19 -117.69 48.64
C ARG A 215 90.02 -117.24 47.43
N GLN A 216 91.19 -116.68 47.77
CA GLN A 216 92.40 -116.63 46.96
C GLN A 216 93.02 -118.03 46.88
N LEU A 217 93.17 -118.56 45.65
CA LEU A 217 94.21 -119.52 45.23
C LEU A 217 94.27 -119.62 43.68
N GLY A 218 93.84 -118.57 42.97
CA GLY A 218 94.04 -118.37 41.52
C GLY A 218 95.12 -117.32 41.17
N ALA A 219 95.70 -116.69 42.20
CA ALA A 219 96.51 -115.46 42.13
C ALA A 219 97.88 -115.59 41.44
N ARG A 220 98.28 -116.78 40.96
CA ARG A 220 99.61 -116.98 40.35
C ARG A 220 99.59 -117.43 38.88
N LEU A 221 98.47 -117.96 38.39
CA LEU A 221 98.22 -118.20 36.96
C LEU A 221 97.48 -117.02 36.31
N GLU A 222 96.69 -116.26 37.10
CA GLU A 222 96.13 -114.96 36.69
C GLU A 222 97.21 -113.92 36.40
N GLY A 223 98.39 -113.95 37.04
CA GLY A 223 99.40 -112.88 36.91
C GLY A 223 100.01 -112.71 35.51
N LEU A 224 100.14 -113.79 34.74
CA LEU A 224 100.66 -113.74 33.36
C LEU A 224 99.55 -113.54 32.33
N TRP A 225 98.33 -114.05 32.59
CA TRP A 225 97.12 -113.69 31.86
C TRP A 225 96.75 -112.21 32.06
N ASP A 226 97.02 -111.67 33.25
CA ASP A 226 96.79 -110.28 33.63
C ASP A 226 97.66 -109.32 32.83
N GLN A 227 98.88 -109.65 32.44
CA GLN A 227 99.73 -108.69 31.70
C GLN A 227 99.22 -108.48 30.27
N ILE A 228 98.77 -109.56 29.62
CA ILE A 228 98.18 -109.51 28.27
C ILE A 228 96.76 -108.94 28.33
N GLN A 229 95.97 -109.29 29.35
CA GLN A 229 94.69 -108.63 29.63
C GLN A 229 94.86 -107.16 30.03
N LYS A 230 95.92 -106.76 30.74
CA LYS A 230 96.19 -105.36 31.14
C LYS A 230 96.52 -104.50 29.93
N ALA A 231 97.33 -105.00 28.98
CA ALA A 231 97.58 -104.28 27.74
C ALA A 231 96.29 -104.12 26.90
N ARG A 232 95.51 -105.20 26.73
CA ARG A 232 94.22 -105.15 26.01
C ARG A 232 93.16 -104.31 26.73
N ARG A 233 93.07 -104.37 28.07
CA ARG A 233 92.17 -103.55 28.90
C ARG A 233 92.61 -102.09 28.93
N SER A 234 93.91 -101.78 28.93
CA SER A 234 94.39 -100.40 28.89
C SER A 234 94.11 -99.73 27.53
N TYR A 235 94.33 -100.45 26.43
CA TYR A 235 93.95 -99.98 25.11
C TYR A 235 92.43 -99.89 24.97
N ALA A 236 91.68 -100.93 25.35
CA ALA A 236 90.22 -100.91 25.33
C ALA A 236 89.62 -99.83 26.23
N GLN A 237 90.15 -99.59 27.43
CA GLN A 237 89.70 -98.49 28.30
C GLN A 237 90.04 -97.11 27.71
N ALA A 238 91.17 -96.96 27.00
CA ALA A 238 91.52 -95.71 26.33
C ALA A 238 90.67 -95.45 25.06
N THR A 239 90.37 -96.48 24.25
CA THR A 239 89.46 -96.34 23.11
C THR A 239 88.00 -96.27 23.53
N GLU A 240 87.57 -96.97 24.58
CA GLU A 240 86.18 -96.93 25.06
C GLU A 240 85.87 -95.59 25.73
N ARG A 241 86.79 -95.02 26.52
CA ARG A 241 86.64 -93.66 27.04
C ARG A 241 86.50 -92.63 25.92
N LYS A 242 87.36 -92.70 24.89
CA LYS A 242 87.27 -91.82 23.71
C LYS A 242 86.02 -92.07 22.87
N LYS A 243 85.52 -93.31 22.78
CA LYS A 243 84.26 -93.64 22.09
C LYS A 243 83.05 -93.09 22.83
N VAL A 244 83.00 -93.22 24.16
CA VAL A 244 81.93 -92.65 24.99
C VAL A 244 81.95 -91.12 24.88
N GLU A 245 83.12 -90.48 24.98
CA GLU A 245 83.27 -89.04 24.76
C GLU A 245 82.81 -88.60 23.36
N PHE A 246 83.16 -89.36 22.31
CA PHE A 246 82.72 -89.08 20.94
C PHE A 246 81.21 -89.29 20.75
N GLU A 247 80.62 -90.33 21.33
CA GLU A 247 79.18 -90.57 21.28
C GLU A 247 78.39 -89.51 22.05
N GLU A 248 78.90 -89.05 23.19
CA GLU A 248 78.32 -87.93 23.93
C GLU A 248 78.41 -86.63 23.14
N LEU A 249 79.56 -86.34 22.52
CA LEU A 249 79.73 -85.17 21.64
C LEU A 249 78.82 -85.27 20.41
N LYS A 250 78.68 -86.45 19.80
CA LYS A 250 77.76 -86.69 18.68
C LYS A 250 76.31 -86.44 19.07
N LYS A 251 75.86 -86.96 20.23
CA LYS A 251 74.51 -86.71 20.77
C LYS A 251 74.29 -85.22 21.06
N LYS A 252 75.32 -84.50 21.55
CA LYS A 252 75.25 -83.05 21.75
C LYS A 252 75.17 -82.30 20.42
N CYS A 253 75.96 -82.68 19.41
CA CYS A 253 75.91 -82.11 18.06
C CYS A 253 74.54 -82.35 17.37
N GLU A 254 73.95 -83.54 17.52
CA GLU A 254 72.62 -83.84 17.00
C GLU A 254 71.53 -83.02 17.69
N LYS A 255 71.61 -82.85 19.02
CA LYS A 255 70.68 -81.99 19.77
C LYS A 255 70.83 -80.52 19.35
N SER A 256 72.06 -80.00 19.27
CA SER A 256 72.31 -78.63 18.83
C SER A 256 71.87 -78.41 17.38
N SER A 257 72.06 -79.39 16.49
CA SER A 257 71.57 -79.29 15.11
C SER A 257 70.05 -79.17 15.07
N ARG A 258 69.33 -80.04 15.79
CA ARG A 258 67.86 -79.98 15.87
C ARG A 258 67.36 -78.67 16.48
N GLU A 259 68.07 -78.14 17.49
CA GLU A 259 67.76 -76.85 18.09
C GLU A 259 68.02 -75.69 17.11
N ILE A 260 69.11 -75.73 16.35
CA ILE A 260 69.40 -74.77 15.28
C ILE A 260 68.31 -74.83 14.21
N ASP A 261 67.94 -76.02 13.73
CA ASP A 261 66.88 -76.19 12.73
C ASP A 261 65.55 -75.61 13.24
N ALA A 262 65.15 -75.97 14.47
CA ALA A 262 63.94 -75.42 15.09
C ALA A 262 63.99 -73.90 15.29
N GLN A 263 65.16 -73.32 15.58
CA GLN A 263 65.34 -71.87 15.67
C GLN A 263 65.31 -71.20 14.31
N THR A 264 65.91 -71.79 13.27
CA THR A 264 65.86 -71.27 11.89
C THR A 264 64.45 -71.26 11.34
N GLU A 265 63.64 -72.30 11.61
CA GLU A 265 62.22 -72.31 11.23
C GLU A 265 61.42 -71.23 11.96
N LYS A 266 61.67 -71.02 13.26
CA LYS A 266 61.03 -69.94 14.03
C LYS A 266 61.42 -68.56 13.48
N LEU A 267 62.69 -68.35 13.15
CA LEU A 267 63.18 -67.11 12.54
C LEU A 267 62.54 -66.88 11.17
N GLN A 268 62.39 -67.92 10.34
CA GLN A 268 61.73 -67.80 9.05
C GLN A 268 60.26 -67.40 9.22
N LYS A 269 59.51 -68.05 10.12
CA LYS A 269 58.12 -67.69 10.42
C LYS A 269 57.98 -66.24 10.91
N LEU A 270 58.88 -65.80 11.79
CA LEU A 270 58.92 -64.41 12.25
C LEU A 270 59.25 -63.45 11.09
N GLN A 271 60.20 -63.80 10.24
CA GLN A 271 60.55 -63.01 9.06
C GLN A 271 59.38 -62.90 8.08
N ASP A 272 58.66 -63.99 7.82
CA ASP A 272 57.48 -64.02 6.95
C ASP A 272 56.37 -63.15 7.54
N MET A 273 56.10 -63.25 8.85
CA MET A 273 55.15 -62.36 9.54
C MET A 273 55.57 -60.89 9.47
N VAL A 274 56.86 -60.58 9.62
CA VAL A 274 57.38 -59.21 9.48
C VAL A 274 57.20 -58.71 8.05
N THR A 275 57.44 -59.53 7.02
CA THR A 275 57.21 -59.13 5.63
C THR A 275 55.72 -58.94 5.31
N SER A 276 54.85 -59.80 5.82
CA SER A 276 53.39 -59.70 5.64
C SER A 276 52.83 -58.44 6.31
N THR A 277 53.21 -58.18 7.57
CA THR A 277 52.80 -56.97 8.29
C THR A 277 53.35 -55.70 7.63
N LYS A 278 54.59 -55.70 7.14
CA LYS A 278 55.13 -54.59 6.32
C LYS A 278 54.33 -54.38 5.05
N GLY A 279 53.93 -55.45 4.36
CA GLY A 279 53.05 -55.38 3.18
C GLY A 279 51.68 -54.78 3.50
N GLN A 280 51.05 -55.21 4.59
CA GLN A 280 49.77 -54.66 5.06
C GLN A 280 49.87 -53.17 5.42
N ILE A 281 50.93 -52.77 6.11
CA ILE A 281 51.18 -51.35 6.43
C ILE A 281 51.34 -50.53 5.14
N ALA A 282 52.10 -51.02 4.17
CA ALA A 282 52.27 -50.32 2.89
C ALA A 282 50.95 -50.18 2.11
N ALA A 283 50.12 -51.23 2.08
CA ALA A 283 48.80 -51.19 1.46
C ALA A 283 47.87 -50.16 2.15
N HIS A 284 47.80 -50.19 3.48
CA HIS A 284 47.02 -49.21 4.24
C HIS A 284 47.52 -47.77 4.05
N LEU A 285 48.83 -47.56 3.95
CA LEU A 285 49.39 -46.24 3.65
C LEU A 285 48.93 -45.75 2.27
N GLN A 286 49.02 -46.58 1.24
CA GLN A 286 48.57 -46.22 -0.11
C GLN A 286 47.06 -45.96 -0.18
N GLU A 287 46.24 -46.78 0.48
CA GLU A 287 44.79 -46.57 0.55
C GLU A 287 44.46 -45.25 1.26
N SER A 288 45.11 -44.98 2.39
CA SER A 288 44.93 -43.73 3.13
C SER A 288 45.36 -42.50 2.31
N GLU A 289 46.42 -42.61 1.50
CA GLU A 289 46.85 -41.54 0.59
C GLU A 289 45.84 -41.27 -0.51
N LYS A 290 45.31 -42.31 -1.15
CA LYS A 290 44.25 -42.18 -2.17
C LYS A 290 42.98 -41.55 -1.57
N GLN A 291 42.56 -42.00 -0.40
CA GLN A 291 41.41 -41.41 0.31
C GLN A 291 41.66 -39.94 0.65
N ARG A 292 42.85 -39.59 1.15
CA ARG A 292 43.22 -38.19 1.42
C ARG A 292 43.23 -37.34 0.14
N GLN A 293 43.67 -37.89 -0.99
CA GLN A 293 43.62 -37.20 -2.29
C GLN A 293 42.18 -36.95 -2.73
N HIS A 294 41.33 -37.97 -2.74
CA HIS A 294 39.91 -37.81 -3.08
C HIS A 294 39.20 -36.76 -2.19
N LEU A 295 39.43 -36.78 -0.88
CA LEU A 295 38.85 -35.78 0.03
C LEU A 295 39.37 -34.36 -0.24
N ARG A 296 40.63 -34.21 -0.69
CA ARG A 296 41.17 -32.91 -1.11
C ARG A 296 40.52 -32.42 -2.40
N ASP A 297 40.39 -33.29 -3.40
CA ASP A 297 39.76 -32.97 -4.68
C ASP A 297 38.29 -32.57 -4.48
N ASP A 298 37.55 -33.30 -3.64
CA ASP A 298 36.17 -32.99 -3.30
C ASP A 298 36.05 -31.66 -2.54
N LYS A 299 36.96 -31.40 -1.61
CA LYS A 299 37.05 -30.11 -0.90
C LYS A 299 37.30 -28.97 -1.89
N ASP A 300 38.24 -29.12 -2.80
CA ASP A 300 38.60 -28.09 -3.76
C ASP A 300 37.46 -27.83 -4.74
N LEU A 301 36.77 -28.88 -5.21
CA LEU A 301 35.56 -28.76 -6.02
C LEU A 301 34.43 -28.03 -5.27
N ALA A 302 34.22 -28.36 -3.98
CA ALA A 302 33.23 -27.69 -3.15
C ALA A 302 33.56 -26.21 -2.94
N LEU A 303 34.84 -25.88 -2.71
CA LEU A 303 35.31 -24.49 -2.60
C LEU A 303 35.11 -23.71 -3.89
N GLN A 304 35.39 -24.29 -5.05
CA GLN A 304 35.14 -23.66 -6.34
C GLN A 304 33.63 -23.39 -6.56
N LYS A 305 32.76 -24.34 -6.20
CA LYS A 305 31.30 -24.15 -6.26
C LYS A 305 30.85 -23.02 -5.33
N LEU A 306 31.37 -22.97 -4.10
CA LEU A 306 31.09 -21.90 -3.14
C LEU A 306 31.55 -20.53 -3.64
N GLN A 307 32.74 -20.43 -4.23
CA GLN A 307 33.25 -19.18 -4.80
C GLN A 307 32.36 -18.70 -5.96
N LYS A 308 31.94 -19.60 -6.86
CA LYS A 308 31.02 -19.28 -7.96
C LYS A 308 29.66 -18.79 -7.42
N LEU A 309 29.09 -19.48 -6.43
CA LEU A 309 27.83 -19.07 -5.80
C LEU A 309 27.98 -17.70 -5.09
N ARG A 310 29.09 -17.48 -4.37
CA ARG A 310 29.35 -16.19 -3.72
C ARG A 310 29.45 -15.05 -4.74
N ALA A 311 30.14 -15.28 -5.86
CA ALA A 311 30.21 -14.31 -6.94
C ALA A 311 28.83 -14.02 -7.56
N GLN A 312 28.00 -15.04 -7.77
CA GLN A 312 26.62 -14.86 -8.25
C GLN A 312 25.76 -14.07 -7.26
N VAL A 313 25.85 -14.36 -5.96
CA VAL A 313 25.13 -13.61 -4.92
C VAL A 313 25.59 -12.15 -4.88
N SER A 314 26.90 -11.90 -4.93
CA SER A 314 27.42 -10.53 -4.98
C SER A 314 26.98 -9.78 -6.24
N GLN A 315 26.95 -10.45 -7.40
CA GLN A 315 26.48 -9.85 -8.65
C GLN A 315 24.97 -9.57 -8.62
N ALA A 316 24.17 -10.49 -8.10
CA ALA A 316 22.73 -10.31 -7.93
C ALA A 316 22.44 -9.14 -6.97
N GLY A 317 23.18 -9.05 -5.86
CA GLY A 317 23.11 -7.95 -4.92
C GLY A 317 23.45 -6.61 -5.56
N ALA A 318 24.52 -6.53 -6.36
CA ALA A 318 24.89 -5.31 -7.09
C ALA A 318 23.82 -4.89 -8.10
N ARG A 319 23.26 -5.83 -8.88
CA ARG A 319 22.18 -5.55 -9.84
C ARG A 319 20.92 -5.04 -9.13
N ALA A 320 20.50 -5.72 -8.07
CA ALA A 320 19.34 -5.30 -7.27
C ALA A 320 19.55 -3.89 -6.69
N HIS A 321 20.74 -3.59 -6.17
CA HIS A 321 21.08 -2.26 -5.69
C HIS A 321 20.99 -1.19 -6.79
N THR A 322 21.55 -1.46 -7.98
CA THR A 322 21.46 -0.52 -9.11
C THR A 322 20.02 -0.28 -9.58
N HIS A 323 19.17 -1.32 -9.60
CA HIS A 323 17.76 -1.19 -9.93
C HIS A 323 17.01 -0.37 -8.89
N LEU A 324 17.26 -0.60 -7.59
CA LEU A 324 16.66 0.18 -6.51
C LEU A 324 17.04 1.65 -6.60
N VAL A 325 18.33 1.96 -6.79
CA VAL A 325 18.80 3.34 -6.95
C VAL A 325 18.12 4.00 -8.16
N THR A 326 18.06 3.30 -9.30
CA THR A 326 17.42 3.82 -10.51
C THR A 326 15.93 4.10 -10.28
N LEU A 327 15.20 3.16 -9.67
CA LEU A 327 13.78 3.31 -9.35
C LEU A 327 13.56 4.48 -8.38
N THR A 328 14.36 4.60 -7.31
CA THR A 328 14.26 5.70 -6.36
C THR A 328 14.52 7.05 -7.03
N CYS A 329 15.53 7.14 -7.90
CA CYS A 329 15.80 8.34 -8.68
C CYS A 329 14.62 8.70 -9.59
N GLN A 330 14.08 7.73 -10.34
CA GLN A 330 12.93 7.94 -11.21
C GLN A 330 11.68 8.38 -10.44
N CYS A 331 11.34 7.69 -9.35
CA CYS A 331 10.24 8.08 -8.47
C CYS A 331 10.43 9.49 -7.88
N SER A 332 11.66 9.83 -7.47
CA SER A 332 11.93 11.18 -6.95
C SER A 332 11.78 12.25 -8.03
N ALA A 333 12.15 11.95 -9.28
CA ALA A 333 12.03 12.88 -10.40
C ALA A 333 10.56 13.06 -10.81
N THR A 334 9.78 11.99 -10.87
CA THR A 334 8.34 12.06 -11.16
C THR A 334 7.59 12.79 -10.05
N LEU A 335 7.91 12.53 -8.78
CA LEU A 335 7.33 13.27 -7.66
C LEU A 335 7.62 14.77 -7.74
N LYS A 336 8.86 15.17 -8.05
CA LYS A 336 9.21 16.59 -8.26
C LYS A 336 8.43 17.21 -9.43
N ALA A 337 8.29 16.48 -10.54
CA ALA A 337 7.51 16.96 -11.68
C ALA A 337 6.02 17.14 -11.33
N LEU A 338 5.43 16.18 -10.60
CA LEU A 338 4.06 16.27 -10.11
C LEU A 338 3.87 17.43 -9.12
N GLN A 339 4.83 17.65 -8.21
CA GLN A 339 4.81 18.80 -7.31
C GLN A 339 4.81 20.14 -8.08
N GLN A 340 5.66 20.28 -9.10
CA GLN A 340 5.66 21.47 -9.96
C GLN A 340 4.33 21.66 -10.71
N LEU A 341 3.68 20.58 -11.15
CA LEU A 341 2.35 20.65 -11.76
C LEU A 341 1.29 21.13 -10.76
N VAL A 342 1.33 20.63 -9.52
CA VAL A 342 0.44 21.07 -8.44
C VAL A 342 0.67 22.55 -8.13
N GLU A 343 1.91 23.02 -8.05
CA GLU A 343 2.23 24.44 -7.84
C GLU A 343 1.67 25.33 -8.97
N LYS A 344 1.82 24.89 -10.23
CA LYS A 344 1.24 25.59 -11.39
C LYS A 344 -0.30 25.65 -11.31
N ALA A 345 -0.94 24.53 -11.00
CA ALA A 345 -2.40 24.47 -10.86
C ALA A 345 -2.90 25.37 -9.73
N GLN A 346 -2.24 25.35 -8.56
CA GLN A 346 -2.54 26.25 -7.45
C GLN A 346 -2.36 27.72 -7.84
N ARG A 347 -1.32 28.05 -8.61
CA ARG A 347 -1.13 29.43 -9.11
C ARG A 347 -2.26 29.85 -10.04
N ILE A 348 -2.70 28.98 -10.95
CA ILE A 348 -3.85 29.24 -11.84
C ILE A 348 -5.12 29.47 -11.02
N LEU A 349 -5.39 28.64 -10.01
CA LEU A 349 -6.56 28.80 -9.13
C LEU A 349 -6.52 30.13 -8.36
N ARG A 350 -5.37 30.49 -7.77
CA ARG A 350 -5.20 31.78 -7.08
C ARG A 350 -5.42 32.96 -8.02
N LEU A 351 -4.89 32.90 -9.25
CA LEU A 351 -5.12 33.94 -10.25
C LEU A 351 -6.61 34.01 -10.64
N ALA A 352 -7.26 32.87 -10.83
CA ALA A 352 -8.70 32.81 -11.13
C ALA A 352 -9.54 33.42 -9.99
N GLU A 353 -9.20 33.15 -8.72
CA GLU A 353 -9.85 33.76 -7.55
C GLU A 353 -9.64 35.28 -7.51
N MET A 354 -8.43 35.75 -7.78
CA MET A 354 -8.13 37.19 -7.84
C MET A 354 -8.90 37.88 -8.98
N CYS A 355 -8.95 37.28 -10.17
CA CYS A 355 -9.76 37.77 -11.29
C CYS A 355 -11.24 37.78 -10.93
N ARG A 356 -11.75 36.72 -10.27
CA ARG A 356 -13.15 36.62 -9.84
C ARG A 356 -13.58 37.73 -8.89
N ARG A 357 -12.67 38.32 -8.12
CA ARG A 357 -13.00 39.49 -7.27
C ARG A 357 -13.35 40.73 -8.10
N LEU A 358 -12.75 40.89 -9.28
CA LEU A 358 -12.94 42.06 -10.16
C LEU A 358 -14.15 41.94 -11.09
N GLU A 359 -14.75 40.76 -11.18
CA GLU A 359 -15.93 40.49 -12.02
C GLU A 359 -17.22 41.04 -11.39
N LYS A 360 -18.14 41.45 -12.26
CA LYS A 360 -19.49 41.91 -11.84
C LYS A 360 -20.31 40.74 -11.31
N GLU A 361 -21.35 41.03 -10.53
CA GLU A 361 -22.25 40.00 -9.98
C GLU A 361 -22.92 39.18 -11.09
N GLU A 362 -23.36 39.83 -12.17
CA GLU A 362 -23.93 39.17 -13.35
C GLU A 362 -22.98 38.12 -13.93
N GLU A 363 -21.69 38.43 -14.03
CA GLU A 363 -20.66 37.54 -14.58
C GLU A 363 -20.24 36.42 -13.63
N LYS A 364 -20.53 36.58 -12.33
CA LYS A 364 -20.33 35.54 -11.31
C LYS A 364 -21.47 34.53 -11.30
N VAL A 365 -22.70 34.99 -11.57
CA VAL A 365 -23.92 34.17 -11.58
C VAL A 365 -24.11 33.47 -12.92
N LEU A 366 -23.86 34.16 -14.03
CA LEU A 366 -23.88 33.62 -15.39
C LEU A 366 -22.51 33.83 -16.07
N PRO A 367 -21.50 32.99 -15.76
CA PRO A 367 -20.17 33.11 -16.35
C PRO A 367 -20.11 32.74 -17.84
N PHE A 368 -21.08 31.97 -18.32
CA PHE A 368 -21.12 31.44 -19.68
C PHE A 368 -22.41 31.85 -20.36
N TYR A 369 -22.28 32.45 -21.54
CA TYR A 369 -23.41 32.90 -22.34
C TYR A 369 -23.85 31.79 -23.30
N PRO A 370 -25.15 31.71 -23.63
CA PRO A 370 -25.61 30.85 -24.71
C PRO A 370 -24.90 31.23 -26.01
N SER A 371 -24.47 30.21 -26.76
CA SER A 371 -23.82 30.43 -28.05
C SER A 371 -24.76 31.21 -28.97
N SER A 372 -24.22 32.25 -29.61
CA SER A 372 -24.96 33.01 -30.64
C SER A 372 -25.12 32.22 -31.95
N LEU A 373 -24.47 31.06 -32.05
CA LEU A 373 -24.54 30.18 -33.21
C LEU A 373 -25.84 29.37 -33.21
N ALA A 374 -26.45 29.23 -34.38
CA ALA A 374 -27.62 28.37 -34.56
C ALA A 374 -27.25 26.88 -34.36
N GLU A 375 -28.22 26.04 -34.03
CA GLU A 375 -27.99 24.61 -33.73
C GLU A 375 -27.26 23.87 -34.87
N TRP A 376 -27.54 24.22 -36.12
CA TRP A 376 -26.88 23.63 -37.29
C TRP A 376 -25.41 24.07 -37.42
N GLU A 377 -25.07 25.29 -36.99
CA GLU A 377 -23.69 25.80 -36.98
C GLU A 377 -22.88 25.13 -35.87
N GLN A 378 -23.51 24.90 -34.71
CA GLN A 378 -22.91 24.15 -33.60
C GLN A 378 -22.61 22.70 -34.01
N GLN A 379 -23.55 22.04 -34.70
CA GLN A 379 -23.32 20.70 -35.26
C GLN A 379 -22.20 20.68 -36.31
N LYS A 380 -22.05 21.75 -37.10
CA LYS A 380 -20.96 21.86 -38.07
C LYS A 380 -19.60 22.01 -37.40
N VAL A 381 -19.51 22.81 -36.33
CA VAL A 381 -18.27 22.94 -35.54
C VAL A 381 -17.90 21.62 -34.87
N GLN A 382 -18.87 20.88 -34.31
CA GLN A 382 -18.64 19.56 -33.74
C GLN A 382 -18.08 18.56 -34.76
N ARG A 383 -18.64 18.52 -35.98
CA ARG A 383 -18.12 17.65 -37.04
C ARG A 383 -16.70 18.00 -37.47
N VAL A 384 -16.37 19.29 -37.54
CA VAL A 384 -15.00 19.75 -37.88
C VAL A 384 -14.00 19.43 -36.76
N LEU A 385 -14.43 19.41 -35.50
CA LEU A 385 -13.59 18.99 -34.36
C LEU A 385 -13.33 17.48 -34.32
N GLU A 386 -14.20 16.68 -34.94
CA GLU A 386 -14.05 15.22 -35.07
C GLU A 386 -13.11 14.83 -36.24
N GLU A 387 -12.86 15.74 -37.18
CA GLU A 387 -11.96 15.53 -38.30
C GLU A 387 -10.48 15.62 -37.86
N ILE A 388 -9.64 14.70 -38.35
CA ILE A 388 -8.21 14.69 -38.02
C ILE A 388 -7.54 15.93 -38.65
N PRO A 389 -6.87 16.79 -37.87
CA PRO A 389 -6.32 18.03 -38.38
C PRO A 389 -5.11 17.79 -39.30
N ASN A 390 -5.23 18.19 -40.57
CA ASN A 390 -4.16 18.08 -41.56
C ASN A 390 -3.18 19.27 -41.56
N GLU A 391 -3.59 20.43 -41.02
CA GLU A 391 -2.77 21.65 -40.96
C GLU A 391 -2.15 21.86 -39.57
N PRO A 392 -0.91 22.40 -39.47
CA PRO A 392 -0.23 22.62 -38.19
C PRO A 392 -0.97 23.62 -37.28
N LEU A 393 -1.67 24.60 -37.87
CA LEU A 393 -2.51 25.53 -37.10
C LEU A 393 -3.71 24.81 -36.49
N ALA A 394 -4.33 23.88 -37.21
CA ALA A 394 -5.47 23.13 -36.72
C ALA A 394 -5.07 22.16 -35.59
N GLN A 395 -3.86 21.60 -35.64
CA GLN A 395 -3.27 20.81 -34.54
C GLN A 395 -3.04 21.67 -33.29
N ALA A 396 -2.47 22.88 -33.44
CA ALA A 396 -2.29 23.79 -32.32
C ALA A 396 -3.62 24.26 -31.71
N ILE A 397 -4.66 24.45 -32.53
CA ILE A 397 -6.01 24.80 -32.05
C ILE A 397 -6.62 23.66 -31.23
N MET A 398 -6.33 22.39 -31.56
CA MET A 398 -6.81 21.23 -30.79
C MET A 398 -6.31 21.23 -29.35
N ASP A 399 -5.09 21.71 -29.09
CA ASP A 399 -4.52 21.81 -27.74
C ASP A 399 -5.28 22.82 -26.84
N TYR A 400 -6.07 23.72 -27.44
CA TYR A 400 -6.90 24.70 -26.74
C TYR A 400 -8.40 24.37 -26.75
N VAL A 401 -8.79 23.22 -27.31
CA VAL A 401 -10.18 22.75 -27.28
C VAL A 401 -10.59 22.54 -25.82
N GLY A 402 -11.72 23.15 -25.44
CA GLY A 402 -12.17 23.23 -24.05
C GLY A 402 -11.91 24.57 -23.34
N LEU A 403 -11.06 25.46 -23.90
CA LEU A 403 -10.92 26.84 -23.42
C LEU A 403 -11.87 27.84 -24.09
N GLU A 404 -12.79 27.39 -24.94
CA GLU A 404 -13.77 28.23 -25.65
C GLU A 404 -14.55 29.16 -24.71
N LYS A 405 -15.02 28.61 -23.59
CA LYS A 405 -15.76 29.35 -22.56
C LYS A 405 -14.91 30.41 -21.86
N PHE A 406 -13.62 30.12 -21.67
CA PHE A 406 -12.67 31.10 -21.13
C PHE A 406 -12.50 32.26 -22.12
N TRP A 407 -12.31 31.96 -23.42
CA TRP A 407 -12.16 32.97 -24.46
C TRP A 407 -13.42 33.81 -24.67
N GLN A 408 -14.61 33.22 -24.59
CA GLN A 408 -15.87 33.98 -24.60
C GLN A 408 -15.91 35.02 -23.48
N ARG A 409 -15.56 34.60 -22.26
CA ARG A 409 -15.52 35.48 -21.08
C ARG A 409 -14.46 36.58 -21.21
N PHE A 410 -13.26 36.22 -21.68
CA PHE A 410 -12.18 37.16 -21.93
C PHE A 410 -12.57 38.21 -22.97
N ASN A 411 -13.17 37.77 -24.09
CA ASN A 411 -13.61 38.67 -25.16
C ASN A 411 -14.70 39.63 -24.69
N LYS A 412 -15.65 39.16 -23.88
CA LYS A 412 -16.66 40.04 -23.26
C LYS A 412 -16.00 41.13 -22.41
N ALA A 413 -15.12 40.75 -21.49
CA ALA A 413 -14.42 41.70 -20.64
C ALA A 413 -13.63 42.73 -21.48
N LYS A 414 -13.00 42.29 -22.58
CA LYS A 414 -12.32 43.19 -23.53
C LYS A 414 -13.26 44.13 -24.27
N LEU A 415 -14.46 43.69 -24.66
CA LEU A 415 -15.46 44.56 -25.26
C LEU A 415 -15.97 45.61 -24.26
N GLU A 416 -16.19 45.21 -23.01
CA GLU A 416 -16.59 46.13 -21.95
C GLU A 416 -15.49 47.17 -21.64
N GLU A 417 -14.23 46.75 -21.57
CA GLU A 417 -13.08 47.65 -21.42
C GLU A 417 -13.06 48.70 -22.54
N LYS A 418 -13.21 48.27 -23.80
CA LYS A 418 -13.26 49.17 -24.96
C LYS A 418 -14.46 50.12 -24.95
N ALA A 419 -15.61 49.67 -24.46
CA ALA A 419 -16.79 50.53 -24.31
C ALA A 419 -16.57 51.60 -23.22
N LEU A 420 -15.97 51.22 -22.09
CA LEU A 420 -15.63 52.12 -20.99
C LEU A 420 -14.57 53.15 -21.41
N GLU A 421 -13.56 52.76 -22.18
CA GLU A 421 -12.56 53.68 -22.75
C GLU A 421 -13.25 54.78 -23.58
N LYS A 422 -14.14 54.41 -24.51
CA LYS A 422 -14.90 55.37 -25.33
C LYS A 422 -15.79 56.29 -24.49
N ALA A 423 -16.49 55.75 -23.49
CA ALA A 423 -17.33 56.54 -22.61
C ALA A 423 -16.49 57.55 -21.79
N ARG A 424 -15.32 57.13 -21.31
CA ARG A 424 -14.38 58.00 -20.59
C ARG A 424 -13.87 59.13 -21.48
N GLU A 425 -13.50 58.84 -22.73
CA GLU A 425 -13.08 59.85 -23.70
C GLU A 425 -14.19 60.87 -23.98
N ALA A 426 -15.44 60.40 -24.20
CA ALA A 426 -16.58 61.27 -24.41
C ALA A 426 -16.86 62.18 -23.19
N LEU A 427 -16.79 61.63 -21.97
CA LEU A 427 -16.94 62.41 -20.74
C LEU A 427 -15.80 63.39 -20.53
N ALA A 428 -14.56 63.02 -20.87
CA ALA A 428 -13.40 63.91 -20.79
C ALA A 428 -13.57 65.11 -21.74
N ASN A 429 -13.98 64.86 -23.00
CA ASN A 429 -14.27 65.90 -23.98
C ASN A 429 -15.39 66.83 -23.48
N ARG A 430 -16.50 66.27 -22.99
CA ARG A 430 -17.61 67.05 -22.45
C ARG A 430 -17.21 67.88 -21.22
N ASN A 431 -16.35 67.35 -20.35
CA ASN A 431 -15.81 68.09 -19.21
C ASN A 431 -14.91 69.25 -19.67
N GLN A 432 -14.06 69.02 -20.67
CA GLN A 432 -13.27 70.09 -21.30
C GLN A 432 -14.17 71.18 -21.91
N ASP A 433 -15.26 70.80 -22.57
CA ASP A 433 -16.24 71.74 -23.12
C ASP A 433 -16.94 72.56 -22.03
N LEU A 434 -17.38 71.90 -20.96
CA LEU A 434 -18.01 72.57 -19.82
C LEU A 434 -17.04 73.52 -19.11
N ARG A 435 -15.77 73.14 -18.97
CA ARG A 435 -14.72 74.02 -18.43
C ARG A 435 -14.51 75.23 -19.33
N ARG A 436 -14.50 75.06 -20.66
CA ARG A 436 -14.42 76.16 -21.63
C ARG A 436 -15.64 77.09 -21.52
N LEU A 437 -16.85 76.55 -21.44
CA LEU A 437 -18.08 77.33 -21.26
C LEU A 437 -18.11 78.07 -19.91
N LEU A 438 -17.65 77.43 -18.83
CA LEU A 438 -17.50 78.09 -17.53
C LEU A 438 -16.49 79.23 -17.58
N GLN A 439 -15.35 79.04 -18.25
CA GLN A 439 -14.37 80.11 -18.46
C GLN A 439 -14.99 81.28 -19.25
N GLN A 440 -15.75 81.00 -20.31
CA GLN A 440 -16.47 82.03 -21.07
C GLN A 440 -17.54 82.74 -20.23
N TYR A 441 -18.30 82.00 -19.42
CA TYR A 441 -19.31 82.57 -18.53
C TYR A 441 -18.67 83.43 -17.43
N LEU A 442 -17.57 82.98 -16.83
CA LEU A 442 -16.82 83.77 -15.84
C LEU A 442 -16.20 85.01 -16.46
N ALA A 443 -15.68 84.94 -17.69
CA ALA A 443 -15.24 86.13 -18.43
C ALA A 443 -16.42 87.08 -18.73
N GLY A 444 -17.57 86.52 -19.11
CA GLY A 444 -18.83 87.22 -19.36
C GLY A 444 -19.54 87.75 -18.11
N ALA A 445 -19.30 87.20 -16.92
CA ALA A 445 -19.79 87.71 -15.63
C ALA A 445 -18.79 88.70 -15.00
N ALA A 446 -17.50 88.56 -15.33
CA ALA A 446 -16.46 89.54 -15.08
C ALA A 446 -16.54 90.75 -16.05
N THR A 447 -17.59 90.86 -16.86
CA THR A 447 -18.03 92.09 -17.54
C THR A 447 -18.57 93.14 -16.57
N ASN A 448 -17.98 93.25 -15.38
CA ASN A 448 -17.99 94.52 -14.66
C ASN A 448 -16.63 95.21 -14.68
N GLN A 449 -15.51 94.57 -15.08
CA GLN A 449 -14.22 95.29 -15.17
C GLN A 449 -13.22 94.86 -16.25
N LYS A 450 -13.36 93.75 -17.00
CA LYS A 450 -12.29 93.30 -17.93
C LYS A 450 -12.68 92.85 -19.34
N VAL A 451 -13.86 93.20 -19.85
CA VAL A 451 -14.26 92.85 -21.23
C VAL A 451 -14.37 94.10 -22.09
N LEU A 452 -13.24 94.51 -22.65
CA LEU A 452 -13.15 95.49 -23.73
C LEU A 452 -12.21 95.04 -24.86
N LYS A 453 -11.76 93.77 -24.86
CA LYS A 453 -10.73 93.31 -25.80
C LYS A 453 -11.05 92.14 -26.72
N ASP A 454 -12.20 91.45 -26.59
CA ASP A 454 -12.59 90.47 -27.61
C ASP A 454 -14.08 90.60 -28.02
N PRO A 455 -14.38 90.52 -29.33
CA PRO A 455 -15.70 90.81 -29.87
C PRO A 455 -16.65 89.61 -29.69
N TYR A 456 -17.66 89.75 -28.85
CA TYR A 456 -18.83 88.87 -28.90
C TYR A 456 -19.97 89.48 -29.74
N PRO A 457 -20.76 88.65 -30.43
CA PRO A 457 -21.77 89.07 -31.38
C PRO A 457 -23.05 89.48 -30.63
N ILE A 458 -23.18 90.76 -30.32
CA ILE A 458 -24.47 91.35 -29.90
C ILE A 458 -25.28 91.80 -31.15
N PHE A 459 -24.69 91.74 -32.34
CA PHE A 459 -25.36 92.09 -33.60
C PHE A 459 -25.92 90.84 -34.32
N THR A 460 -27.15 90.47 -34.00
CA THR A 460 -27.97 89.59 -34.85
C THR A 460 -28.57 90.39 -36.01
N VAL A 461 -27.87 90.46 -37.14
CA VAL A 461 -28.48 90.85 -38.42
C VAL A 461 -29.13 89.62 -39.05
N LYS A 462 -30.47 89.64 -39.14
CA LYS A 462 -31.29 88.63 -39.83
C LYS A 462 -30.78 88.40 -41.26
N ARG A 463 -30.25 87.21 -41.55
CA ARG A 463 -30.13 86.70 -42.93
C ARG A 463 -30.95 85.41 -43.04
N LYS A 464 -32.03 85.49 -43.84
CA LYS A 464 -32.89 84.38 -44.22
C LYS A 464 -32.04 83.33 -44.94
N LEU A 465 -32.12 82.07 -44.51
CA LEU A 465 -31.64 80.92 -45.27
C LEU A 465 -32.77 80.45 -46.20
N HIS A 466 -32.47 80.36 -47.50
CA HIS A 466 -33.31 79.66 -48.46
C HIS A 466 -33.13 78.14 -48.30
N PRO A 467 -34.21 77.34 -48.49
CA PRO A 467 -34.10 75.89 -48.53
C PRO A 467 -33.65 75.43 -49.93
N GLN A 468 -32.62 74.60 -49.99
CA GLN A 468 -32.33 73.78 -51.15
C GLN A 468 -32.79 72.34 -50.87
N LYS A 469 -33.29 71.74 -51.95
CA LYS A 469 -34.05 70.49 -52.06
C LYS A 469 -33.31 69.27 -51.52
#